data_AF-A0A1V4AVQ2-F1
#
_entry.id   AF-A0A1V4AVQ2-F1
#
_cell.length_a   1.000
_cell.length_b   1.000
_cell.length_c   1.000
_cell.angle_alpha   90.00
_cell.angle_beta   90.00
_cell.angle_gamma   90.00
#
_symmetry.space_group_name_H-M   'P 1'
#
loop_
_entity.id
_entity.type
_entity.pdbx_description
1 polymer ?
#
loop_
_entity_poly.entity_id
_entity_poly.type
_entity_poly.pdbx_seq_one_letter_code
_entity_poly.pdbx_strand_id
1 'polypeptide(L)' 'MIDTATPETLLKHTCNYHGSAFGWKQTPGFRSIKEHGIKNLYLAGHWGDMGGGVLAAAYSGAKAAGEILAKEGIQIGI' A
#
# COMPACT_ATOMS: atom_id res chain seq x y z
N MET A 1 -0.72 27.91 20.98
CA MET A 1 -0.91 27.71 19.53
C MET A 1 -1.45 26.29 19.36
N ILE A 2 -2.51 26.08 18.59
CA ILE A 2 -3.12 24.75 18.39
C ILE A 2 -2.69 24.21 17.03
N ASP A 3 -2.08 23.04 17.01
CA ASP A 3 -1.81 22.33 15.75
C ASP A 3 -3.03 21.52 15.36
N THR A 4 -3.46 21.66 14.10
CA THR A 4 -4.61 20.93 13.55
C THR A 4 -4.16 20.17 12.31
N ALA A 5 -4.52 18.89 12.24
CA ALA A 5 -4.35 18.08 11.05
C ALA A 5 -5.68 17.95 10.31
N THR A 6 -5.70 18.36 9.04
CA THR A 6 -6.84 18.20 8.12
C THR A 6 -6.48 17.18 7.04
N PRO A 7 -7.42 16.74 6.20
CA PRO A 7 -7.08 15.91 5.03
C PRO A 7 -6.02 16.56 4.12
N GLU A 8 -5.99 17.89 4.04
CA GLU A 8 -4.94 18.63 3.32
C GLU A 8 -3.55 18.42 3.92
N THR A 9 -3.45 18.31 5.26
CA THR A 9 -2.21 17.94 5.94
C THR A 9 -1.71 16.57 5.45
N LEU A 10 -2.59 15.57 5.37
CA LEU A 10 -2.21 14.24 4.87
C LEU A 10 -1.80 14.29 3.40
N LEU A 11 -2.57 14.97 2.54
CA LEU A 11 -2.21 15.14 1.14
C LEU A 11 -0.82 15.78 0.98
N LYS A 12 -0.53 16.85 1.72
CA LYS A 12 0.74 17.57 1.66
C LYS A 12 1.93 16.76 2.16
N HIS A 13 1.74 15.99 3.24
CA HIS A 13 2.85 15.29 3.91
C HIS A 13 3.09 13.87 3.42
N THR A 14 2.08 13.20 2.86
CA THR A 14 2.20 11.79 2.44
C THR A 14 1.81 11.57 0.98
N CYS A 15 1.38 12.61 0.26
CA CYS A 15 0.83 12.50 -1.09
C CYS A 15 -0.39 11.57 -1.18
N ASN A 16 -1.08 11.33 -0.06
CA ASN A 16 -2.31 10.55 -0.06
C ASN A 16 -3.40 11.31 -0.82
N TYR A 17 -3.92 10.72 -1.89
CA TYR A 17 -4.99 11.30 -2.70
C TYR A 17 -6.21 11.68 -1.82
N HIS A 18 -6.65 12.93 -1.93
CA HIS A 18 -7.69 13.55 -1.07
C HIS A 18 -7.47 13.40 0.44
N GLY A 19 -6.22 13.21 0.88
CA GLY A 19 -5.90 13.00 2.28
C GLY A 19 -6.37 11.64 2.84
N SER A 20 -6.61 10.64 2.01
CA SER A 20 -7.03 9.32 2.49
C SER A 20 -5.97 8.67 3.39
N ALA A 21 -6.28 8.46 4.67
CA ALA A 21 -5.36 7.88 5.64
C ALA A 21 -5.10 6.38 5.42
N PHE A 22 -6.01 5.67 4.74
CA PHE A 22 -6.00 4.20 4.62
C PHE A 22 -5.98 3.69 3.17
N GLY A 23 -5.73 4.57 2.20
CA GLY A 23 -5.73 4.21 0.79
C GLY A 23 -7.13 4.09 0.20
N TRP A 24 -7.42 2.96 -0.44
CA TRP A 24 -8.70 2.71 -1.11
C TRP A 24 -9.83 2.43 -0.10
N LYS A 25 -11.07 2.69 -0.54
CA LYS A 25 -12.27 2.30 0.21
C LYS A 25 -12.42 0.78 0.19
N GLN A 26 -12.51 0.16 1.36
CA GLN A 26 -12.64 -1.28 1.54
C GLN A 26 -14.08 -1.75 1.31
N THR A 27 -14.45 -1.99 0.05
CA THR A 27 -15.77 -2.53 -0.33
C THR A 27 -15.67 -3.95 -0.87
N PRO A 28 -16.71 -4.80 -0.69
CA PRO A 28 -16.77 -6.10 -1.35
C PRO A 28 -16.54 -5.97 -2.86
N GLY A 29 -15.71 -6.87 -3.41
CA GLY A 29 -15.37 -6.87 -4.84
C GLY A 29 -14.26 -5.90 -5.26
N PHE A 30 -13.61 -5.18 -4.33
CA PHE A 30 -12.43 -4.39 -4.65
C PHE A 30 -11.33 -5.28 -5.25
N ARG A 31 -10.74 -4.82 -6.36
CA ARG A 31 -9.59 -5.46 -7.01
C ARG A 31 -8.34 -4.65 -6.70
N SER A 32 -7.31 -5.32 -6.16
CA SER A 32 -6.00 -4.74 -5.94
C SER A 32 -5.39 -4.26 -7.26
N ILE A 33 -4.61 -3.18 -7.19
CA ILE A 33 -3.84 -2.64 -8.32
C ILE A 33 -2.48 -3.33 -8.52
N LYS A 34 -2.18 -4.39 -7.76
CA LYS A 34 -0.92 -5.16 -7.89
C LYS A 34 -0.73 -5.74 -9.28
N GLU A 35 -1.83 -6.10 -9.95
CA GLU A 35 -1.83 -6.61 -11.32
C GLU A 35 -1.84 -5.46 -12.34
N HIS A 36 -0.79 -4.64 -12.36
CA HIS A 36 -0.67 -3.49 -13.27
C HIS A 36 -0.05 -3.80 -14.63
N GLY A 37 0.55 -4.99 -14.80
CA GLY A 37 1.09 -5.47 -16.09
C GLY A 37 2.50 -4.97 -16.45
N ILE A 38 3.17 -4.17 -15.61
CA ILE A 38 4.52 -3.67 -15.85
C ILE A 38 5.56 -4.65 -15.30
N LYS A 39 6.50 -5.08 -16.13
CA LYS A 39 7.56 -6.03 -15.72
C LYS A 39 8.47 -5.39 -14.67
N ASN A 40 8.82 -6.16 -13.64
CA ASN A 40 9.76 -5.78 -12.57
C ASN A 40 9.35 -4.54 -11.75
N LEU A 41 8.07 -4.18 -11.75
CA LEU A 41 7.51 -3.17 -10.85
C LEU A 41 6.63 -3.84 -9.80
N TYR A 42 6.88 -3.54 -8.52
CA TYR A 42 6.14 -4.07 -7.39
C TYR A 42 5.54 -2.92 -6.59
N LEU A 43 4.30 -3.11 -6.11
CA LEU A 43 3.58 -2.11 -5.33
C LEU A 43 3.44 -2.58 -3.89
N ALA A 44 3.79 -1.70 -2.95
CA ALA A 44 3.64 -1.93 -1.52
C ALA A 44 2.97 -0.72 -0.84
N GLY A 45 2.44 -0.94 0.36
CA GLY A 45 1.69 0.07 1.12
C GLY A 45 0.17 -0.01 0.89
N HIS A 46 -0.55 0.86 1.59
CA HIS A 46 -2.03 0.84 1.62
C HIS A 46 -2.71 1.22 0.29
N TRP A 47 -1.96 1.72 -0.69
CA TRP A 47 -2.49 1.98 -2.03
C TRP A 47 -2.33 0.77 -2.98
N GLY A 48 -1.44 -0.18 -2.66
CA GLY A 48 -1.18 -1.34 -3.53
C GLY A 48 -2.19 -2.48 -3.34
N ASP A 49 -2.73 -2.64 -2.14
CA ASP A 49 -3.65 -3.73 -1.78
C ASP A 49 -5.03 -3.18 -1.34
N MET A 50 -5.82 -3.97 -0.62
CA MET A 50 -7.14 -3.60 -0.09
C MET A 50 -7.14 -2.30 0.77
N GLY A 51 -5.98 -1.76 1.13
CA GLY A 51 -5.86 -0.62 2.05
C GLY A 51 -5.78 -1.03 3.51
N GLY A 52 -5.83 -0.04 4.40
CA GLY A 52 -5.73 -0.23 5.84
C GLY A 52 -4.54 0.49 6.46
N GLY A 53 -4.36 0.29 7.77
CA GLY A 53 -3.35 1.01 8.56
C GLY A 53 -1.93 0.47 8.39
N VAL A 54 -1.05 0.91 9.30
CA VAL A 54 0.38 0.58 9.30
C VAL A 54 0.67 -0.93 9.16
N LEU A 55 -0.09 -1.78 9.85
CA LEU A 55 0.07 -3.24 9.75
C LEU A 55 -0.19 -3.77 8.33
N ALA A 56 -1.24 -3.29 7.66
CA ALA A 56 -1.56 -3.68 6.29
C ALA A 56 -0.49 -3.18 5.31
N ALA A 57 0.02 -1.96 5.52
CA ALA A 57 1.11 -1.42 4.72
C ALA A 57 2.41 -2.24 4.88
N ALA A 58 2.78 -2.60 6.12
CA ALA A 58 3.96 -3.42 6.41
C ALA A 58 3.82 -4.83 5.80
N TYR A 59 2.67 -5.48 5.99
CA TYR A 59 2.38 -6.78 5.41
C TYR A 59 2.44 -6.74 3.87
N SER A 60 1.91 -5.69 3.24
CA SER A 60 2.02 -5.54 1.79
C SER A 60 3.47 -5.41 1.32
N GLY A 61 4.35 -4.77 2.11
CA GLY A 61 5.78 -4.70 1.83
C GLY A 61 6.46 -6.07 1.92
N ALA A 62 6.15 -6.83 2.97
CA ALA A 62 6.64 -8.19 3.15
C ALA A 62 6.21 -9.11 1.99
N LYS A 63 4.95 -8.99 1.55
CA LYS A 63 4.44 -9.73 0.38
C LYS A 63 5.18 -9.34 -0.91
N ALA A 64 5.37 -8.05 -1.18
CA ALA A 64 6.12 -7.59 -2.36
C ALA A 64 7.57 -8.08 -2.35
N ALA A 65 8.24 -8.08 -1.18
CA ALA A 65 9.57 -8.64 -1.03
C ALA A 65 9.58 -10.16 -1.29
N GLY A 66 8.56 -10.88 -0.80
CA GLY A 66 8.37 -12.30 -1.09
C GLY A 66 8.18 -12.60 -2.58
N GLU A 67 7.41 -11.78 -3.29
CA GLU A 67 7.23 -11.90 -4.74
C GLU A 67 8.55 -11.69 -5.50
N ILE A 68 9.39 -10.75 -5.04
CA ILE A 68 10.73 -10.52 -5.61
C ILE A 68 11.62 -11.74 -5.36
N LEU A 69 11.74 -12.18 -4.11
CA LEU A 69 12.61 -13.28 -3.72
C LEU A 69 12.19 -14.60 -4.40
N ALA A 70 10.89 -14.87 -4.51
CA ALA A 70 10.38 -16.04 -5.21
C ALA A 70 10.78 -16.05 -6.69
N LYS A 71 10.81 -14.90 -7.37
CA LYS A 71 11.29 -14.82 -8.76
C LYS A 71 12.79 -15.10 -8.89
N GLU A 72 13.56 -14.81 -7.85
CA GLU A 72 14.99 -15.14 -7.75
C GLU A 72 15.25 -16.58 -7.24
N GLY A 73 14.19 -17.37 -7.01
CA GLY A 73 14.30 -18.75 -6.54
C GLY A 73 14.52 -18.90 -5.02
N ILE A 74 14.31 -17.83 -4.25
CA ILE A 74 14.45 -17.83 -2.79
C ILE A 74 13.06 -17.89 -2.15
N GLN A 75 12.77 -18.95 -1.39
CA GLN A 75 11.53 -19.04 -0.62
C GLN A 75 11.69 -18.53 0.79
N ILE A 76 10.71 -17.73 1.24
CA ILE A 76 10.60 -17.20 2.59
C ILE A 76 9.22 -17.59 3.14
N GLY A 77 9.21 -18.20 4.33
CA GLY A 77 7.99 -18.47 5.07
C GLY A 77 7.56 -17.20 5.81
N ILE A 78 6.71 -16.39 5.17
CA ILE A 78 6.03 -15.25 5.80
C ILE A 78 4.60 -15.67 6.12
#